data_AF-A0A3D5WAP3-F1
#
_entry.id   AF-A0A3D5WAP3-F1
#
_cell.length_a   1.000
_cell.length_b   1.000
_cell.length_c   1.000
_cell.angle_alpha   90.00
_cell.angle_beta   90.00
_cell.angle_gamma   90.00
#
_symmetry.space_group_name_H-M   'P 1'
#
loop_
_entity.id
_entity.type
_entity.pdbx_description
1 polymer ?
#
loop_
_entity_poly.entity_id
_entity_poly.type
_entity_poly.pdbx_seq_one_letter_code
_entity_poly.pdbx_strand_id
1 'polypeptide(L)'
;MTVEIREHPFDPWQTVSEYRSNHLVAGKSGASAVFVGTMRDFNEGDEVQAMVLEHYPGMTEQQLKDMRDQAVSKHDLEDALVVHRVGTVHPGDDIVLVAAFSAHRKAALDACREMMEVLKSTAPFWKKETLAQGERWVERNTPR
;
A
#
# COMPACT_ATOMS: atom_id res chain seq x y z
N MET A 1 -0.37 -11.12 10.22
CA MET A 1 -0.48 -11.39 8.76
C MET A 1 0.33 -10.34 8.04
N THR A 2 1.03 -10.67 6.95
CA THR A 2 2.01 -9.78 6.29
C THR A 2 1.41 -8.98 5.12
N VAL A 3 0.30 -9.45 4.55
CA VAL A 3 -0.49 -8.78 3.51
C VAL A 3 -1.95 -8.77 3.93
N GLU A 4 -2.61 -7.62 3.80
CA GLU A 4 -4.02 -7.45 4.18
C GLU A 4 -4.76 -6.48 3.26
N ILE A 5 -5.98 -6.84 2.86
CA ILE A 5 -6.92 -5.93 2.19
C ILE A 5 -8.04 -5.61 3.19
N ARG A 6 -8.31 -4.32 3.42
CA ARG A 6 -9.27 -3.83 4.41
C ARG A 6 -10.39 -3.04 3.75
N GLU A 7 -11.62 -3.24 4.20
CA GLU A 7 -12.77 -2.41 3.75
C GLU A 7 -12.97 -1.16 4.63
N HIS A 8 -12.32 -1.12 5.79
CA HIS A 8 -12.49 -0.06 6.78
C HIS A 8 -11.21 0.76 6.96
N PRO A 9 -11.32 2.04 7.39
CA PRO A 9 -10.16 2.85 7.75
C PRO A 9 -9.25 2.14 8.75
N PHE A 10 -7.96 2.44 8.67
CA PHE A 10 -6.97 1.95 9.62
C PHE A 10 -5.95 3.03 9.94
N ASP A 11 -5.34 2.95 11.12
CA ASP A 11 -4.19 3.78 11.48
C ASP A 11 -2.90 3.07 11.01
N PRO A 12 -2.18 3.63 10.01
CA PRO A 12 -0.96 3.02 9.49
C PRO A 12 0.18 2.99 10.52
N TRP A 13 0.28 3.99 11.39
CA TRP A 13 1.35 4.09 12.38
C TRP A 13 1.15 3.11 13.52
N GLN A 14 -0.09 2.97 14.00
CA GLN A 14 -0.45 1.93 14.95
C GLN A 14 -0.24 0.54 14.35
N THR A 15 -0.68 0.32 13.10
CA THR A 15 -0.50 -0.96 12.40
C THR A 15 0.97 -1.35 12.30
N VAL A 16 1.86 -0.41 11.95
CA VAL A 16 3.32 -0.66 11.93
C VAL A 16 3.86 -0.96 13.32
N SER A 17 3.44 -0.22 14.35
CA SER A 17 3.87 -0.42 15.73
C SER A 17 3.52 -1.82 16.25
N GLU A 18 2.28 -2.25 16.03
CA GLU A 18 1.78 -3.57 16.39
C GLU A 18 2.48 -4.67 15.59
N TYR A 19 2.68 -4.47 14.29
CA TYR A 19 3.40 -5.42 13.45
C TYR A 19 4.82 -5.67 13.97
N ARG A 20 5.57 -4.59 14.24
CA ARG A 20 6.93 -4.67 14.77
C ARG A 20 6.98 -5.42 16.11
N SER A 21 6.02 -5.17 16.98
CA SER A 21 5.97 -5.79 18.32
C SER A 21 5.62 -7.28 18.26
N ASN A 22 4.75 -7.67 17.33
CA ASN A 22 4.20 -9.02 17.27
C ASN A 22 4.94 -9.98 16.31
N HIS A 23 5.66 -9.46 15.31
CA HIS A 23 6.23 -10.28 14.24
C HIS A 23 7.75 -10.15 14.08
N LEU A 24 8.38 -9.06 14.53
CA LEU A 24 9.82 -8.88 14.38
C LEU A 24 10.59 -9.39 15.60
N VAL A 25 11.80 -9.86 15.35
CA VAL A 25 12.75 -10.27 16.37
C VAL A 25 13.44 -9.04 16.94
N ALA A 26 13.35 -8.87 18.26
CA ALA A 26 14.03 -7.78 18.95
C ALA A 26 15.53 -7.75 18.60
N GLY A 27 15.98 -6.60 18.09
CA GLY A 27 17.39 -6.35 17.76
C GLY A 27 17.86 -6.78 16.37
N LYS A 28 17.01 -7.40 15.53
CA LYS A 28 17.37 -7.72 14.13
C LYS A 28 17.23 -6.52 13.18
N SER A 29 16.13 -5.78 13.28
CA SER A 29 15.89 -4.60 12.44
C SER A 29 16.57 -3.35 13.02
N GLY A 30 17.49 -2.78 12.25
CA GLY A 30 18.11 -1.48 12.51
C GLY A 30 17.48 -0.32 11.74
N ALA A 31 16.59 -0.61 10.79
CA ALA A 31 15.89 0.38 9.98
C ALA A 31 14.48 -0.08 9.58
N SER A 32 13.57 0.89 9.48
CA SER A 32 12.24 0.71 8.90
C SER A 32 12.00 1.82 7.88
N ALA A 33 11.51 1.45 6.70
CA ALA A 33 11.04 2.40 5.70
C ALA A 33 9.54 2.18 5.51
N VAL A 34 8.76 3.23 5.70
CA VAL A 34 7.30 3.18 5.67
C VAL A 34 6.80 4.16 4.63
N PHE A 35 5.96 3.68 3.73
CA PHE A 35 5.19 4.48 2.80
C PHE A 35 3.71 4.40 3.19
N VAL A 36 3.08 5.57 3.28
CA VAL A 36 1.64 5.70 3.45
C VAL A 36 1.12 6.53 2.29
N GLY A 37 0.18 5.97 1.52
CA GLY A 37 -0.50 6.66 0.44
C GLY A 37 -1.89 7.09 0.89
N THR A 38 -2.19 8.39 0.74
CA THR A 38 -3.48 8.99 1.09
C THR A 38 -4.25 9.42 -0.15
N MET A 39 -5.58 9.47 -0.06
CA MET A 39 -6.39 10.09 -1.09
C MET A 39 -6.13 11.60 -1.12
N ARG A 40 -5.91 12.15 -2.31
CA ARG A 40 -5.84 13.60 -2.53
C ARG A 40 -7.19 14.11 -3.03
N ASP A 41 -7.47 15.37 -2.75
CA ASP A 41 -8.68 16.12 -3.16
C ASP A 41 -8.66 16.56 -4.63
N PHE A 42 -7.54 16.39 -5.34
CA PHE A 42 -7.42 16.65 -6.77
C PHE A 42 -6.86 15.45 -7.54
N ASN A 43 -7.46 15.15 -8.68
CA ASN A 43 -6.87 14.28 -9.69
C ASN A 43 -7.09 14.87 -11.08
N GLU A 44 -6.03 14.95 -11.89
CA GLU A 44 -6.04 15.50 -13.25
C GLU A 44 -6.65 16.92 -13.42
N GLY A 45 -6.73 17.71 -12.34
CA GLY A 45 -7.26 19.08 -12.36
C GLY A 45 -8.72 19.22 -11.92
N ASP A 46 -9.39 18.10 -11.63
CA ASP A 46 -10.76 18.07 -11.11
C ASP A 46 -10.78 17.90 -9.58
N GLU A 47 -11.75 18.53 -8.92
CA GLU A 47 -12.04 18.36 -7.48
C GLU A 47 -12.77 17.02 -7.27
N VAL A 48 -12.12 16.07 -6.59
CA VAL A 48 -12.63 14.71 -6.38
C VAL A 48 -13.23 14.59 -4.98
N GLN A 49 -14.52 14.28 -4.90
CA GLN A 49 -15.25 14.20 -3.62
C GLN A 49 -15.08 12.85 -2.92
N ALA A 50 -15.00 11.78 -3.72
CA ALA A 50 -14.81 10.42 -3.25
C ALA A 50 -14.25 9.54 -4.37
N MET A 51 -13.61 8.45 -3.99
CA MET A 51 -13.19 7.39 -4.90
C MET A 51 -13.62 6.05 -4.34
N VAL A 52 -14.14 5.17 -5.18
CA VAL A 52 -14.37 3.76 -4.85
C VAL A 52 -13.19 2.97 -5.39
N LEU A 53 -12.54 2.22 -4.48
CA LEU A 53 -11.46 1.29 -4.78
C LEU A 53 -11.99 -0.14 -4.78
N GLU A 54 -11.88 -0.82 -5.91
CA GLU A 54 -12.23 -2.24 -6.04
C GLU A 54 -10.98 -3.07 -6.33
N HIS A 55 -11.04 -4.36 -6.00
CA HIS A 55 -9.97 -5.32 -6.26
C HIS A 55 -10.54 -6.65 -6.77
N TYR A 56 -9.66 -7.54 -7.25
CA TYR A 56 -10.04 -8.90 -7.64
C TYR A 56 -9.74 -9.82 -6.45
N PRO A 57 -10.77 -10.31 -5.72
CA PRO A 57 -10.55 -11.14 -4.54
C PRO A 57 -9.75 -12.40 -4.86
N GLY A 58 -8.76 -12.69 -4.03
CA GLY A 58 -7.81 -13.78 -4.20
C GLY A 58 -6.62 -13.42 -5.08
N MET A 59 -6.84 -12.84 -6.26
CA MET A 59 -5.75 -12.51 -7.20
C MET A 59 -4.91 -11.33 -6.69
N THR A 60 -5.54 -10.27 -6.20
CA THR A 60 -4.82 -9.11 -5.68
C THR A 60 -3.96 -9.50 -4.48
N GLU A 61 -4.54 -10.23 -3.51
CA GLU A 61 -3.86 -10.71 -2.32
C GLU A 61 -2.65 -11.58 -2.67
N GLN A 62 -2.81 -12.47 -3.65
CA GLN A 62 -1.72 -13.33 -4.12
C GLN A 62 -0.59 -12.51 -4.77
N GLN A 63 -0.90 -11.54 -5.62
CA GLN A 63 0.12 -10.69 -6.24
C GLN A 63 0.85 -9.80 -5.22
N LEU A 64 0.13 -9.24 -4.25
CA LEU A 64 0.73 -8.46 -3.15
C LEU A 64 1.67 -9.35 -2.32
N LYS A 65 1.27 -10.60 -2.07
CA LYS A 65 2.10 -11.58 -1.38
C LYS A 65 3.35 -11.93 -2.19
N ASP A 66 3.22 -12.22 -3.48
CA ASP A 66 4.35 -12.56 -4.35
C ASP A 66 5.35 -11.39 -4.45
N MET A 67 4.84 -10.17 -4.59
CA MET A 67 5.65 -8.95 -4.55
C MET A 67 6.42 -8.81 -3.23
N ARG A 68 5.73 -8.97 -2.09
CA ARG A 68 6.35 -8.91 -0.75
C ARG A 68 7.43 -9.97 -0.62
N ASP A 69 7.15 -11.21 -0.99
CA ASP A 69 8.07 -12.34 -0.85
C ASP A 69 9.33 -12.13 -1.71
N GLN A 70 9.16 -11.61 -2.94
CA GLN A 70 10.27 -11.23 -3.81
C GLN A 70 11.11 -10.11 -3.18
N ALA A 71 10.49 -9.04 -2.67
CA ALA A 71 11.21 -7.93 -2.06
C ALA A 71 12.00 -8.36 -0.81
N VAL A 72 11.40 -9.19 0.05
CA VAL A 72 12.06 -9.72 1.24
C VAL A 72 13.28 -10.56 0.86
N SER A 73 13.12 -11.48 -0.11
CA SER A 73 14.24 -12.31 -0.56
C SER A 73 15.33 -11.50 -1.26
N LYS A 74 14.96 -10.52 -2.09
CA LYS A 74 15.90 -9.75 -2.91
C LYS A 74 16.76 -8.79 -2.10
N HIS A 75 16.16 -8.16 -1.08
CA HIS A 75 16.81 -7.11 -0.29
C HIS A 75 17.32 -7.59 1.08
N ASP A 76 17.23 -8.89 1.37
CA ASP A 76 17.58 -9.48 2.67
C ASP A 76 16.89 -8.75 3.83
N LEU A 77 15.57 -8.59 3.69
CA LEU A 77 14.75 -7.97 4.72
C LEU A 77 14.51 -8.94 5.87
N GLU A 78 14.33 -8.40 7.08
CA GLU A 78 13.77 -9.21 8.17
C GLU A 78 12.32 -9.55 7.85
N ASP A 79 11.54 -8.56 7.41
CA ASP A 79 10.16 -8.72 6.99
C ASP A 79 9.66 -7.49 6.21
N ALA A 80 8.47 -7.59 5.63
CA ALA A 80 7.72 -6.49 5.05
C ALA A 80 6.21 -6.67 5.24
N LEU A 81 5.51 -5.54 5.37
CA LEU A 81 4.08 -5.43 5.58
C LEU A 81 3.44 -4.65 4.43
N VAL A 82 2.32 -5.16 3.91
CA VAL A 82 1.48 -4.47 2.92
C VAL A 82 0.03 -4.48 3.40
N VAL A 83 -0.57 -3.30 3.53
CA VAL A 83 -2.01 -3.15 3.80
C VAL A 83 -2.61 -2.23 2.75
N HIS A 84 -3.72 -2.63 2.15
CA HIS A 84 -4.43 -1.79 1.18
C HIS A 84 -5.92 -1.70 1.52
N ARG A 85 -6.47 -0.49 1.48
CA ARG A 85 -7.89 -0.23 1.69
C ARG A 85 -8.65 -0.34 0.36
N VAL A 86 -9.83 -0.94 0.41
CA VAL A 86 -10.82 -0.98 -0.67
C VAL A 86 -12.14 -0.38 -0.17
N GLY A 87 -13.10 -0.21 -1.07
CA GLY A 87 -14.36 0.49 -0.82
C GLY A 87 -14.24 1.99 -1.03
N THR A 88 -15.20 2.74 -0.47
CA THR A 88 -15.24 4.20 -0.60
C THR A 88 -14.18 4.85 0.27
N VAL A 89 -13.40 5.76 -0.33
CA VAL A 89 -12.38 6.59 0.32
C VAL A 89 -12.64 8.07 0.02
N HIS A 90 -12.27 8.93 0.96
CA HIS A 90 -12.39 10.39 0.89
C HIS A 90 -11.03 11.08 0.98
N PRO A 91 -10.90 12.33 0.49
CA PRO A 91 -9.65 13.07 0.62
C PRO A 91 -9.11 13.08 2.05
N GLY A 92 -7.83 12.78 2.22
CA GLY A 92 -7.17 12.61 3.51
C GLY A 92 -7.18 11.18 4.06
N ASP A 93 -8.02 10.29 3.54
CA ASP A 93 -8.04 8.89 3.97
C ASP A 93 -6.76 8.16 3.60
N ASP A 94 -6.23 7.37 4.55
CA ASP A 94 -5.16 6.41 4.29
C ASP A 94 -5.69 5.26 3.41
N ILE A 95 -5.01 5.03 2.28
CA ILE A 95 -5.36 4.01 1.29
C ILE A 95 -4.40 2.83 1.38
N VAL A 96 -3.09 3.09 1.43
CA VAL A 96 -2.08 2.04 1.31
C VAL A 96 -0.96 2.26 2.31
N LEU A 97 -0.54 1.18 2.94
CA LEU A 97 0.63 1.11 3.80
C LEU A 97 1.58 0.05 3.24
N VAL A 98 2.83 0.44 3.00
CA VAL A 98 3.92 -0.48 2.69
C VAL A 98 5.06 -0.20 3.66
N ALA A 99 5.52 -1.22 4.38
CA ALA A 99 6.64 -1.11 5.30
C ALA A 99 7.67 -2.21 5.04
N ALA A 100 8.95 -1.84 5.05
CA ALA A 100 10.09 -2.76 4.94
C ALA A 100 10.97 -2.63 6.17
N PHE A 101 11.33 -3.77 6.77
CA PHE A 101 12.12 -3.87 8.00
C PHE A 101 13.44 -4.59 7.69
N SER A 102 14.57 -3.97 8.04
CA SER A 102 15.89 -4.54 7.72
C SER A 102 16.96 -4.10 8.71
N ALA A 103 18.11 -4.77 8.68
CA ALA A 103 19.28 -4.37 9.47
C ALA A 103 19.82 -2.97 9.09
N HIS A 104 19.67 -2.56 7.82
CA HIS A 104 20.31 -1.35 7.30
C HIS A 104 19.38 -0.52 6.41
N ARG A 105 19.42 0.80 6.60
CA ARG A 105 18.53 1.77 5.91
C ARG A 105 18.42 1.60 4.39
N LYS A 106 19.51 1.20 3.71
CA LYS A 106 19.53 1.07 2.26
C LYS A 106 18.54 0.01 1.79
N ALA A 107 18.58 -1.18 2.41
CA ALA A 107 17.68 -2.29 2.07
C ALA A 107 16.21 -1.91 2.32
N ALA A 108 15.91 -1.31 3.49
CA ALA A 108 14.55 -0.86 3.79
C ALA A 108 14.02 0.14 2.76
N LEU A 109 14.78 1.20 2.45
CA LEU A 109 14.36 2.25 1.52
C LEU A 109 14.18 1.71 0.09
N ASP A 110 15.14 0.92 -0.38
CA ASP A 110 15.09 0.37 -1.75
C ASP A 110 13.91 -0.59 -1.92
N ALA A 111 13.68 -1.48 -0.94
CA ALA A 111 12.58 -2.43 -0.98
C ALA A 111 11.20 -1.77 -0.86
N CYS A 112 11.06 -0.79 0.04
CA CYS A 112 9.79 -0.06 0.20
C CYS A 112 9.40 0.68 -1.10
N ARG A 113 10.38 1.34 -1.74
CA ARG A 113 10.17 1.96 -3.05
C ARG A 113 9.82 0.92 -4.11
N GLU A 114 10.58 -0.17 -4.21
CA GLU A 114 10.35 -1.21 -5.22
C GLU A 114 8.95 -1.84 -5.09
N MET A 115 8.54 -2.21 -3.88
CA MET A 115 7.19 -2.75 -3.62
C MET A 115 6.10 -1.77 -4.06
N MET A 116 6.27 -0.46 -3.81
CA MET A 116 5.30 0.53 -4.26
C MET A 116 5.21 0.66 -5.79
N GLU A 117 6.34 0.60 -6.50
CA GLU A 117 6.34 0.63 -7.97
C GLU A 117 5.72 -0.64 -8.57
N VAL A 118 6.01 -1.80 -7.98
CA VAL A 118 5.38 -3.06 -8.39
C VAL A 118 3.88 -3.01 -8.11
N LEU A 119 3.45 -2.59 -6.91
CA LEU A 119 2.02 -2.47 -6.55
C LEU A 119 1.27 -1.62 -7.57
N LYS A 120 1.81 -0.45 -7.94
CA LYS A 120 1.18 0.45 -8.91
C LYS A 120 1.11 -0.12 -10.32
N SER A 121 2.07 -0.96 -10.70
CA SER A 121 2.16 -1.50 -12.07
C SER A 121 1.42 -2.81 -12.25
N THR A 122 1.32 -3.65 -11.22
CA THR A 122 0.81 -5.03 -11.35
C THR A 122 -0.50 -5.28 -10.62
N ALA A 123 -0.77 -4.59 -9.51
CA ALA A 123 -1.92 -4.95 -8.67
C ALA A 123 -3.25 -4.54 -9.34
N PRO A 124 -4.22 -5.47 -9.46
CA PRO A 124 -5.51 -5.23 -10.09
C PRO A 124 -6.42 -4.49 -9.11
N PHE A 125 -6.15 -3.20 -8.95
CA PHE A 125 -7.05 -2.25 -8.32
C PHE A 125 -7.72 -1.40 -9.37
N TRP A 126 -9.04 -1.23 -9.24
CA TRP A 126 -9.83 -0.34 -10.08
C TRP A 126 -10.32 0.84 -9.27
N LYS A 127 -10.29 2.02 -9.90
CA LYS A 127 -10.68 3.28 -9.28
C LYS A 127 -11.89 3.82 -10.02
N LYS A 128 -12.94 4.09 -9.26
CA LYS A 128 -14.10 4.84 -9.75
C LYS A 128 -14.16 6.16 -8.98
N GLU A 129 -14.02 7.27 -9.68
CA GLU A 129 -14.06 8.61 -9.09
C GLU A 129 -15.47 9.17 -9.15
N THR A 130 -15.90 9.80 -8.06
CA THR A 130 -17.12 10.60 -8.01
C THR A 130 -16.73 12.08 -8.05
N LEU A 131 -17.14 12.75 -9.13
CA LEU A 131 -16.94 14.18 -9.38
C LEU A 131 -18.26 14.94 -9.16
N ALA A 132 -18.18 16.27 -9.06
CA ALA A 132 -19.36 17.11 -8.89
C ALA A 132 -20.42 16.96 -10.02
N GLN A 133 -20.01 16.47 -11.20
CA GLN A 133 -20.87 16.35 -12.39
C GLN A 133 -21.16 14.90 -12.83
N GLY A 134 -20.72 13.90 -12.05
CA GLY A 134 -20.96 12.48 -12.36
C GLY A 134 -19.86 11.55 -11.87
N GLU A 135 -19.88 10.30 -12.34
CA GLU A 135 -18.90 9.26 -11.98
C GLU A 135 -18.10 8.82 -13.20
N ARG A 136 -16.81 8.52 -13.02
CA ARG A 136 -15.95 7.94 -14.07
C ARG A 136 -15.07 6.81 -13.54
N TRP A 137 -14.82 5.81 -14.37
CA TRP A 137 -13.78 4.81 -14.12
C TRP A 137 -12.43 5.33 -14.61
N VAL A 138 -11.39 5.19 -13.80
CA VAL A 138 -10.03 5.56 -14.19
C VAL A 138 -9.44 4.40 -14.99
N GLU A 139 -9.28 4.59 -16.30
CA GLU A 139 -8.87 3.52 -17.23
C GLU A 139 -7.40 3.10 -17.12
N ARG A 140 -6.53 3.89 -16.49
CA ARG A 140 -5.10 3.56 -16.33
C ARG A 140 -4.58 3.90 -14.93
N ASN A 141 -3.89 2.93 -14.33
CA ASN A 141 -2.93 3.23 -13.26
C ASN A 141 -1.85 4.11 -13.86
N THR A 142 -1.72 5.35 -13.40
CA THR A 142 -0.71 6.29 -13.90
C THR A 142 0.69 5.69 -13.66
N PRO A 143 1.42 5.27 -14.71
CA PRO A 143 2.84 5.02 -14.57
C PRO A 143 3.49 6.40 -14.48
N ARG A 144 4.28 6.66 -13.44
CA ARG A 144 5.22 7.79 -13.48
C ARG A 144 6.56 7.30 -14.00
#